data_AF-A0A1Y1QBS6-F1
#
_entry.id   AF-A0A1Y1QBS6-F1
#
_cell.length_a   1.000
_cell.length_b   1.000
_cell.length_c   1.000
_cell.angle_alpha   90.00
_cell.angle_beta   90.00
_cell.angle_gamma   90.00
#
_symmetry.space_group_name_H-M   'P 1'
#
loop_
_entity.id
_entity.type
_entity.pdbx_description
1 polymer ?
#
loop_
_entity_poly.entity_id
_entity_poly.type
_entity_poly.pdbx_seq_one_letter_code
_entity_poly.pdbx_strand_id
1 'polypeptide(L)'
;MLPNVTIQFGAKPLFDNVSVKFGDGNRYGLIGANGSGKSTFMKILCGQLEPTAGNVSKDPHERIAYLRQDQFGFEDVRVLDVVLMGHEEMWKVMSAKDAIYADMEATEDDYMRAAELEGQFAEMDGYTAESRAGELLMAVGIPIEQHQGPMSQVAPGWKLRVLLCQALFANPDILLLDEPTNNLDINTIRWLEETLNNR
;
A
#
# COMPACT_ATOMS: atom_id res chain seq x y z
N MET A 1 0.94 -18.69 -5.51
CA MET A 1 0.86 -19.58 -6.68
C MET A 1 -0.36 -19.19 -7.51
N LEU A 2 -0.25 -19.16 -8.83
CA LEU A 2 -1.34 -18.87 -9.76
C LEU A 2 -1.53 -20.08 -10.69
N PRO A 3 -2.36 -21.09 -10.38
CA PRO A 3 -2.67 -22.14 -11.33
C PRO A 3 -3.84 -21.75 -12.25
N ASN A 4 -3.61 -21.85 -13.57
CA ASN A 4 -4.63 -21.80 -14.64
C ASN A 4 -5.53 -20.54 -14.65
N VAL A 5 -4.96 -19.37 -14.35
CA VAL A 5 -5.72 -18.12 -14.32
C VAL A 5 -6.12 -17.70 -15.73
N THR A 6 -7.42 -17.50 -15.93
CA THR A 6 -8.02 -16.99 -17.17
C THR A 6 -8.80 -15.73 -16.86
N ILE A 7 -8.61 -14.69 -17.69
CA ILE A 7 -9.44 -13.47 -17.63
C ILE A 7 -10.03 -13.24 -19.01
N GLN A 8 -11.34 -13.07 -19.06
CA GLN A 8 -12.04 -12.72 -20.28
C GLN A 8 -12.84 -11.44 -20.11
N PHE A 9 -12.55 -10.45 -20.95
CA PHE A 9 -13.39 -9.26 -21.12
C PHE A 9 -14.10 -9.35 -22.48
N GLY A 10 -15.42 -9.52 -22.45
CA GLY A 10 -16.20 -9.68 -23.69
C GLY A 10 -15.84 -10.94 -24.46
N ALA A 11 -15.75 -10.85 -25.79
CA ALA A 11 -15.56 -12.03 -26.65
C ALA A 11 -14.12 -12.55 -26.75
N LYS A 12 -13.11 -11.78 -26.28
CA LYS A 12 -11.69 -12.16 -26.41
C LYS A 12 -11.03 -12.29 -25.02
N PRO A 13 -10.43 -13.44 -24.69
CA PRO A 13 -9.68 -13.58 -23.44
C PRO A 13 -8.48 -12.64 -23.43
N LEU A 14 -8.29 -11.93 -22.31
CA LEU A 14 -7.12 -11.09 -22.06
C LEU A 14 -5.94 -11.95 -21.57
N PHE A 15 -6.25 -12.98 -20.78
CA PHE A 15 -5.32 -14.04 -20.38
C PHE A 15 -6.01 -15.38 -20.52
N ASP A 16 -5.29 -16.38 -21.02
CA ASP A 16 -5.80 -17.73 -21.18
C ASP A 16 -4.80 -18.71 -20.55
N ASN A 17 -5.25 -19.45 -19.54
CA ASN A 17 -4.51 -20.50 -18.85
C ASN A 17 -3.09 -20.11 -18.35
N VAL A 18 -2.97 -18.95 -17.69
CA VAL A 18 -1.70 -18.49 -17.13
C VAL A 18 -1.38 -19.25 -15.84
N SER A 19 -0.23 -19.91 -15.81
CA SER A 19 0.30 -20.57 -14.61
C SER A 19 1.65 -19.99 -14.20
N VAL A 20 1.72 -19.36 -13.02
CA VAL A 20 2.95 -18.74 -12.51
C VAL A 20 3.13 -19.01 -11.01
N LYS A 21 4.36 -19.30 -10.60
CA LYS A 21 4.75 -19.37 -9.18
C LYS A 21 5.85 -18.34 -8.95
N PHE A 22 5.58 -17.38 -8.08
CA PHE A 22 6.59 -16.47 -7.55
C PHE A 22 7.24 -17.15 -6.33
N GLY A 23 8.56 -17.22 -6.32
CA GLY A 23 9.35 -17.60 -5.15
C GLY A 23 9.90 -16.38 -4.42
N ASP A 24 10.18 -16.57 -3.14
CA ASP A 24 10.61 -15.56 -2.17
C ASP A 24 11.95 -14.92 -2.54
N GLY A 25 12.14 -13.66 -2.16
CA GLY A 25 13.38 -12.90 -2.40
C GLY A 25 13.66 -12.53 -3.86
N ASN A 26 12.77 -12.88 -4.79
CA ASN A 26 12.94 -12.59 -6.22
C ASN A 26 12.22 -11.32 -6.63
N ARG A 27 12.74 -10.66 -7.68
CA ARG A 27 12.11 -9.51 -8.33
C ARG A 27 11.65 -9.90 -9.72
N TYR A 28 10.38 -9.61 -10.03
CA TYR A 28 9.77 -9.98 -11.31
C TYR A 28 9.37 -8.72 -12.07
N GLY A 29 9.82 -8.61 -13.32
CA GLY A 29 9.39 -7.56 -14.24
C GLY A 29 8.26 -8.07 -15.13
N LEU A 30 7.08 -7.45 -15.05
CA LEU A 30 5.97 -7.74 -15.97
C LEU A 30 6.06 -6.79 -17.18
N ILE A 31 6.48 -7.33 -18.33
CA ILE A 31 6.65 -6.57 -19.58
C ILE A 31 5.61 -6.97 -20.62
N GLY A 32 5.22 -6.03 -21.48
CA GLY A 32 4.25 -6.26 -22.55
C GLY A 32 3.75 -4.96 -23.18
N ALA A 33 3.13 -5.05 -24.36
CA ALA A 33 2.59 -3.88 -25.06
C ALA A 33 1.49 -3.14 -24.24
N ASN A 34 1.19 -1.90 -24.60
CA ASN A 34 0.06 -1.18 -24.01
C ASN A 34 -1.25 -1.91 -24.32
N GLY A 35 -2.11 -2.07 -23.30
CA GLY A 35 -3.34 -2.84 -23.43
C GLY A 35 -3.17 -4.36 -23.33
N SER A 36 -1.96 -4.88 -23.04
CA SER A 36 -1.73 -6.33 -22.86
C SER A 36 -2.30 -6.89 -21.54
N GLY A 37 -2.94 -6.07 -20.72
CA GLY A 37 -3.56 -6.51 -19.46
C GLY A 37 -2.68 -6.46 -18.22
N LYS A 38 -1.49 -5.84 -18.26
CA LYS A 38 -0.55 -5.80 -17.11
C LYS A 38 -1.21 -5.31 -15.81
N SER A 39 -1.86 -4.15 -15.84
CA SER A 39 -2.56 -3.60 -14.68
C SER A 39 -3.73 -4.48 -14.23
N THR A 40 -4.43 -5.15 -15.15
CA THR A 40 -5.46 -6.14 -14.81
C THR A 40 -4.87 -7.34 -14.06
N PHE A 41 -3.72 -7.84 -14.53
CA PHE A 41 -3.02 -8.93 -13.86
C PHE A 41 -2.60 -8.52 -12.45
N MET A 42 -2.06 -7.30 -12.26
CA MET A 42 -1.73 -6.78 -10.94
C MET A 42 -2.96 -6.67 -10.03
N LYS A 43 -4.11 -6.23 -10.54
CA LYS A 43 -5.37 -6.18 -9.78
C LYS A 43 -5.82 -7.56 -9.31
N ILE A 44 -5.59 -8.60 -10.09
CA ILE A 44 -5.85 -9.99 -9.66
C ILE A 44 -4.86 -10.46 -8.61
N LEU A 45 -3.57 -10.15 -8.78
CA LEU A 45 -2.55 -10.50 -7.79
C LEU A 45 -2.84 -9.90 -6.41
N CYS A 46 -3.35 -8.68 -6.35
CA CYS A 46 -3.72 -8.03 -5.10
C CYS A 46 -5.17 -8.29 -4.65
N GLY A 47 -5.91 -9.16 -5.35
CA GLY A 47 -7.29 -9.51 -4.98
C GLY A 47 -8.33 -8.41 -5.24
N GLN A 48 -7.96 -7.33 -5.94
CA GLN A 48 -8.90 -6.26 -6.35
C GLN A 48 -9.79 -6.65 -7.52
N LEU A 49 -9.47 -7.74 -8.22
CA LEU A 49 -10.27 -8.28 -9.32
C LEU A 49 -10.27 -9.80 -9.22
N GLU A 50 -11.43 -10.44 -9.25
CA GLU A 50 -11.53 -11.89 -9.31
C GLU A 50 -11.26 -12.40 -10.73
N PRO A 51 -10.47 -13.48 -10.89
CA PRO A 51 -10.28 -14.10 -12.21
C PRO A 51 -11.55 -14.81 -12.68
N THR A 52 -11.73 -14.93 -14.00
CA THR A 52 -12.89 -15.64 -14.58
C THR A 52 -12.79 -17.16 -14.36
N ALA A 53 -11.57 -17.70 -14.36
CA ALA A 53 -11.27 -19.07 -13.98
C ALA A 53 -9.85 -19.18 -13.39
N GLY A 54 -9.58 -20.26 -12.66
CA GLY A 54 -8.33 -20.45 -11.91
C GLY A 54 -8.41 -19.86 -10.50
N ASN A 55 -7.25 -19.79 -9.82
CA ASN A 55 -7.18 -19.21 -8.47
C ASN A 55 -5.88 -18.43 -8.26
N VAL A 56 -5.91 -17.46 -7.34
CA VAL A 56 -4.72 -16.80 -6.80
C VAL A 56 -4.58 -17.20 -5.34
N SER A 57 -3.44 -17.76 -4.95
CA SER A 57 -3.14 -18.03 -3.55
C SER A 57 -1.80 -17.42 -3.13
N LYS A 58 -1.77 -16.92 -1.89
CA LYS A 58 -0.59 -16.47 -1.16
C LYS A 58 -0.58 -17.13 0.22
N ASP A 59 0.52 -17.01 0.95
CA ASP A 59 0.51 -17.40 2.35
C ASP A 59 -0.45 -16.48 3.15
N PRO A 60 -1.25 -17.01 4.10
CA PRO A 60 -2.12 -16.17 4.93
C PRO A 60 -1.37 -15.08 5.70
N HIS A 61 -0.12 -15.33 6.09
CA HIS A 61 0.71 -14.42 6.87
C HIS A 61 1.46 -13.38 6.02
N GLU A 62 1.55 -13.57 4.70
CA GLU A 62 2.18 -12.60 3.80
C GLU A 62 1.33 -11.34 3.63
N ARG A 63 1.93 -10.17 3.81
CA ARG A 63 1.33 -8.88 3.49
C ARG A 63 1.63 -8.49 2.05
N ILE A 64 0.57 -8.19 1.29
CA ILE A 64 0.69 -7.58 -0.03
C ILE A 64 0.50 -6.07 0.10
N ALA A 65 1.42 -5.29 -0.44
CA ALA A 65 1.18 -3.89 -0.75
C ALA A 65 1.09 -3.67 -2.26
N TYR A 66 0.21 -2.77 -2.68
CA TYR A 66 0.04 -2.37 -4.06
C TYR A 66 0.14 -0.85 -4.18
N LEU A 67 1.08 -0.37 -5.01
CA LEU A 67 1.21 1.05 -5.31
C LEU A 67 -0.02 1.52 -6.10
N ARG A 68 -0.86 2.34 -5.46
CA ARG A 68 -2.05 2.90 -6.08
C ARG A 68 -1.65 3.96 -7.12
N GLN A 69 -2.37 3.99 -8.25
CA GLN A 69 -2.14 4.98 -9.30
C GLN A 69 -2.95 6.27 -9.10
N ASP A 70 -4.02 6.24 -8.29
CA ASP A 70 -4.85 7.41 -8.02
C ASP A 70 -4.15 8.35 -7.03
N GLN A 71 -3.37 9.28 -7.57
CA GLN A 71 -2.62 10.29 -6.82
C GLN A 71 -3.49 11.34 -6.14
N PHE A 72 -4.77 11.44 -6.53
CA PHE A 72 -5.72 12.43 -6.01
C PHE A 72 -6.81 11.80 -5.13
N GLY A 73 -6.71 10.51 -4.83
CA GLY A 73 -7.69 9.80 -3.99
C GLY A 73 -7.68 10.20 -2.50
N PHE A 74 -6.75 11.08 -2.08
CA PHE A 74 -6.51 11.40 -0.67
C PHE A 74 -6.40 12.92 -0.39
N GLU A 75 -6.91 13.79 -1.26
CA GLU A 75 -6.68 15.26 -1.19
C GLU A 75 -6.92 15.89 0.19
N ASP A 76 -7.94 15.42 0.91
CA ASP A 76 -8.37 15.98 2.20
C ASP A 76 -7.75 15.24 3.40
N VAL A 77 -6.88 14.26 3.16
CA VAL A 77 -6.25 13.43 4.19
C VAL A 77 -4.87 14.01 4.53
N ARG A 78 -4.51 14.00 5.82
CA ARG A 78 -3.18 14.40 6.29
C ARG A 78 -2.09 13.50 5.67
N VAL A 79 -0.96 14.08 5.25
CA VAL A 79 0.10 13.35 4.54
C VAL A 79 0.63 12.16 5.34
N LEU A 80 0.87 12.32 6.65
CA LEU A 80 1.25 11.19 7.52
C LEU A 80 0.20 10.09 7.53
N ASP A 81 -1.08 10.45 7.65
CA ASP A 81 -2.18 9.48 7.68
C ASP A 81 -2.26 8.68 6.37
N VAL A 82 -2.01 9.32 5.22
CA VAL A 82 -1.92 8.60 3.93
C VAL A 82 -0.85 7.51 3.99
N VAL A 83 0.31 7.78 4.59
CA VAL A 83 1.38 6.77 4.74
C VAL A 83 0.97 5.67 5.72
N LEU A 84 0.41 6.03 6.87
CA LEU A 84 -0.05 5.10 7.90
C LEU A 84 -1.16 4.16 7.41
N MET A 85 -2.04 4.64 6.53
CA MET A 85 -3.06 3.83 5.85
C MET A 85 -2.48 2.66 5.04
N GLY A 86 -1.17 2.68 4.75
CA GLY A 86 -0.46 1.56 4.14
C GLY A 86 -0.44 0.30 5.01
N HIS A 87 -0.55 0.46 6.34
CA HIS A 87 -0.74 -0.63 7.28
C HIS A 87 -2.19 -0.69 7.75
N GLU A 88 -3.07 -1.35 6.98
CA GLU A 88 -4.52 -1.29 7.19
C GLU A 88 -4.98 -1.68 8.60
N GLU A 89 -4.37 -2.72 9.19
CA GLU A 89 -4.72 -3.19 10.54
C GLU A 89 -4.39 -2.15 11.61
N MET A 90 -3.14 -1.68 11.64
CA MET A 90 -2.69 -0.56 12.47
C MET A 90 -3.58 0.67 12.29
N TRP A 91 -3.89 1.07 11.06
CA TRP A 91 -4.75 2.22 10.79
C TRP A 91 -6.16 2.05 11.36
N LYS A 92 -6.76 0.85 11.21
CA LYS A 92 -8.08 0.53 11.79
C LYS A 92 -8.05 0.60 13.31
N VAL A 93 -7.04 0.01 13.95
CA VAL A 93 -6.88 0.00 15.41
C VAL A 93 -6.70 1.43 15.93
N MET A 94 -5.80 2.21 15.31
CA MET A 94 -5.55 3.61 15.67
C MET A 94 -6.81 4.47 15.51
N SER A 95 -7.47 4.39 14.37
CA SER A 95 -8.69 5.17 14.08
C SER A 95 -9.83 4.83 15.05
N ALA A 96 -10.02 3.55 15.38
CA ALA A 96 -11.04 3.13 16.32
C ALA A 96 -10.76 3.64 17.74
N LYS A 97 -9.49 3.60 18.15
CA LYS A 97 -9.04 4.13 19.43
C LYS A 97 -9.25 5.64 19.53
N ASP A 98 -8.79 6.39 18.52
CA ASP A 98 -8.90 7.84 18.49
C ASP A 98 -10.37 8.29 18.49
N ALA A 99 -11.25 7.55 17.81
CA ALA A 99 -12.68 7.79 17.84
C ALA A 99 -13.28 7.62 19.26
N ILE A 100 -12.87 6.59 20.01
CA ILE A 100 -13.33 6.39 21.40
C ILE A 100 -12.84 7.54 22.29
N TYR A 101 -11.58 7.96 22.17
CA TYR A 101 -11.06 9.07 22.98
C TYR A 101 -11.66 10.43 22.64
N ALA A 102 -12.09 10.62 21.39
CA ALA A 102 -12.76 11.84 20.95
C ALA A 102 -14.25 11.90 21.33
N ASP A 103 -14.87 10.76 21.64
CA ASP A 103 -16.29 10.68 22.00
C ASP A 103 -16.52 11.09 23.47
N MET A 104 -17.27 12.18 23.67
CA MET A 104 -17.62 12.68 25.00
C MET A 104 -18.68 11.82 25.70
N GLU A 105 -19.36 10.95 24.97
CA GLU A 105 -20.38 10.02 25.50
C GLU A 105 -19.82 8.59 25.72
N ALA A 106 -18.52 8.38 25.50
CA ALA A 106 -17.87 7.08 25.67
C ALA A 106 -18.08 6.50 27.08
N THR A 107 -18.45 5.23 27.13
CA THR A 107 -18.71 4.49 28.36
C THR A 107 -17.44 3.87 28.93
N GLU A 108 -17.50 3.35 30.16
CA GLU A 108 -16.41 2.57 30.74
C GLU A 108 -16.05 1.34 29.90
N ASP A 109 -17.06 0.68 29.29
CA ASP A 109 -16.86 -0.45 28.37
C ASP A 109 -16.11 -0.03 27.09
N ASP A 110 -16.40 1.17 26.56
CA ASP A 110 -15.67 1.71 25.40
C ASP A 110 -14.20 1.96 25.73
N TYR A 111 -13.91 2.51 26.92
CA TYR A 111 -12.54 2.70 27.37
C TYR A 111 -11.81 1.37 27.63
N MET A 112 -12.50 0.33 28.12
CA MET A 112 -11.93 -1.02 28.21
C MET A 112 -11.55 -1.55 26.83
N ARG A 113 -12.41 -1.37 25.82
CA ARG A 113 -12.10 -1.71 24.43
C ARG A 113 -10.93 -0.89 23.88
N ALA A 114 -10.85 0.40 24.17
CA ALA A 114 -9.72 1.24 23.77
C ALA A 114 -8.39 0.74 24.36
N ALA A 115 -8.40 0.22 25.59
CA ALA A 115 -7.22 -0.39 26.22
C ALA A 115 -6.78 -1.68 25.50
N GLU A 116 -7.71 -2.52 25.05
CA GLU A 116 -7.39 -3.69 24.23
C GLU A 116 -6.77 -3.29 22.88
N LEU A 117 -7.33 -2.25 22.25
CA LEU A 117 -6.82 -1.69 20.99
C LEU A 117 -5.44 -1.06 21.17
N GLU A 118 -5.15 -0.40 22.30
CA GLU A 118 -3.80 0.08 22.64
C GLU A 118 -2.79 -1.06 22.67
N GLY A 119 -3.15 -2.22 23.25
CA GLY A 119 -2.30 -3.42 23.23
C GLY A 119 -1.96 -3.86 21.81
N GLN A 120 -2.97 -3.98 20.94
CA GLN A 120 -2.77 -4.36 19.53
C GLN A 120 -1.94 -3.31 18.77
N PHE A 121 -2.18 -2.03 19.04
CA PHE A 121 -1.42 -0.94 18.42
C PHE A 121 0.06 -1.00 18.83
N ALA A 122 0.33 -1.27 20.10
CA ALA A 122 1.68 -1.44 20.61
C ALA A 122 2.38 -2.66 19.99
N GLU A 123 1.70 -3.78 19.81
CA GLU A 123 2.23 -4.99 19.14
C GLU A 123 2.66 -4.73 17.69
N MET A 124 2.06 -3.74 17.03
CA MET A 124 2.41 -3.32 15.67
C MET A 124 3.47 -2.19 15.64
N ASP A 125 4.15 -1.91 16.75
CA ASP A 125 5.06 -0.77 16.92
C ASP A 125 4.38 0.60 16.67
N GLY A 126 3.09 0.71 16.98
CA GLY A 126 2.27 1.89 16.70
C GLY A 126 2.82 3.20 17.28
N TYR A 127 3.48 3.15 18.45
CA TYR A 127 4.08 4.34 19.07
C TYR A 127 5.20 4.98 18.26
N THR A 128 5.83 4.23 17.35
CA THR A 128 6.87 4.74 16.44
C THR A 128 6.34 5.01 15.03
N ALA A 129 5.05 4.74 14.77
CA ALA A 129 4.46 4.75 13.43
C ALA A 129 4.61 6.10 12.74
N GLU A 130 4.26 7.22 13.38
CA GLU A 130 4.40 8.56 12.80
C GLU A 130 5.87 8.90 12.50
N SER A 131 6.81 8.52 13.40
CA SER A 131 8.25 8.76 13.18
C SER A 131 8.75 8.00 11.96
N ARG A 132 8.43 6.71 11.84
CA ARG A 132 8.79 5.88 10.68
C ARG A 132 8.18 6.39 9.39
N ALA A 133 6.92 6.84 9.43
CA ALA A 133 6.25 7.44 8.28
C ALA A 133 6.92 8.75 7.86
N GLY A 134 7.28 9.61 8.82
CA GLY A 134 8.02 10.85 8.60
C GLY A 134 9.41 10.62 8.00
N GLU A 135 10.14 9.60 8.46
CA GLU A 135 11.44 9.20 7.91
C GLU A 135 11.33 8.78 6.44
N LEU A 136 10.31 7.98 6.08
CA LEU A 136 10.05 7.60 4.69
C LEU A 136 9.75 8.84 3.83
N LEU A 137 8.89 9.74 4.30
CA LEU A 137 8.52 10.97 3.60
C LEU A 137 9.73 11.87 3.37
N MET A 138 10.57 12.06 4.37
CA MET A 138 11.81 12.82 4.25
C MET A 138 12.76 12.19 3.23
N ALA A 139 12.88 10.86 3.22
CA ALA A 139 13.77 10.14 2.31
C ALA A 139 13.39 10.31 0.83
N VAL A 140 12.11 10.53 0.52
CA VAL A 140 11.63 10.85 -0.84
C VAL A 140 11.50 12.36 -1.11
N GLY A 141 11.94 13.20 -0.17
CA GLY A 141 12.02 14.64 -0.32
C GLY A 141 10.75 15.42 0.06
N ILE A 142 9.78 14.82 0.75
CA ILE A 142 8.62 15.55 1.29
C ILE A 142 9.05 16.25 2.60
N PRO A 143 9.04 17.58 2.65
CA PRO A 143 9.53 18.35 3.79
C PRO A 143 8.62 18.20 5.02
N ILE A 144 9.21 18.28 6.22
CA ILE A 144 8.53 18.03 7.50
C ILE A 144 7.32 18.96 7.73
N GLU A 145 7.38 20.18 7.20
CA GLU A 145 6.30 21.17 7.29
C GLU A 145 5.03 20.72 6.55
N GLN A 146 5.14 19.81 5.58
CA GLN A 146 4.00 19.26 4.83
C GLN A 146 3.42 18.00 5.48
N HIS A 147 4.11 17.36 6.42
CA HIS A 147 3.69 16.06 6.98
C HIS A 147 2.34 16.12 7.70
N GLN A 148 2.08 17.23 8.39
CA GLN A 148 0.83 17.48 9.13
C GLN A 148 -0.25 18.15 8.26
N GLY A 149 0.10 18.61 7.06
CA GLY A 149 -0.83 19.23 6.12
C GLY A 149 -1.64 18.19 5.34
N PRO A 150 -2.72 18.62 4.66
CA PRO A 150 -3.48 17.76 3.77
C PRO A 150 -2.71 17.45 2.48
N MET A 151 -2.98 16.30 1.88
CA MET A 151 -2.37 15.83 0.63
C MET A 151 -2.56 16.82 -0.54
N SER A 152 -3.63 17.61 -0.53
CA SER A 152 -3.88 18.68 -1.50
C SER A 152 -2.80 19.76 -1.53
N GLN A 153 -2.03 19.95 -0.45
CA GLN A 153 -0.90 20.89 -0.39
C GLN A 153 0.41 20.31 -0.94
N VAL A 154 0.47 18.98 -1.18
CA VAL A 154 1.61 18.35 -1.83
C VAL A 154 1.55 18.62 -3.33
N ALA A 155 2.67 19.04 -3.91
CA ALA A 155 2.75 19.30 -5.35
C ALA A 155 2.33 18.05 -6.15
N PRO A 156 1.53 18.16 -7.23
CA PRO A 156 1.00 17.00 -7.95
C PRO A 156 2.07 15.96 -8.36
N GLY A 157 3.23 16.40 -8.84
CA GLY A 157 4.33 15.49 -9.22
C GLY A 157 5.04 14.80 -8.04
N TRP A 158 4.69 15.15 -6.80
CA TRP A 158 5.28 14.58 -5.58
C TRP A 158 4.31 13.64 -4.87
N LYS A 159 3.02 13.66 -5.24
CA LYS A 159 1.99 12.82 -4.62
C LYS A 159 2.26 11.32 -4.78
N LEU A 160 2.81 10.91 -5.92
CA LEU A 160 3.24 9.52 -6.14
C LEU A 160 4.29 9.06 -5.13
N ARG A 161 5.15 9.96 -4.62
CA ARG A 161 6.16 9.64 -3.62
C ARG A 161 5.53 9.30 -2.26
N VAL A 162 4.48 10.03 -1.88
CA VAL A 162 3.70 9.73 -0.68
C VAL A 162 3.03 8.36 -0.81
N LEU A 163 2.44 8.05 -1.98
CA LEU A 163 1.86 6.73 -2.23
C LEU A 163 2.90 5.60 -2.23
N LEU A 164 4.13 5.90 -2.65
CA LEU A 164 5.24 4.98 -2.55
C LEU A 164 5.64 4.71 -1.09
N CYS A 165 5.70 5.75 -0.25
CA CYS A 165 5.87 5.60 1.19
C CYS A 165 4.73 4.77 1.80
N GLN A 166 3.47 5.05 1.44
CA GLN A 166 2.30 4.26 1.86
C GLN A 166 2.47 2.78 1.53
N ALA A 167 2.83 2.44 0.29
CA ALA A 167 3.01 1.05 -0.12
C ALA A 167 4.17 0.35 0.62
N LEU A 168 5.20 1.10 1.04
CA LEU A 168 6.37 0.54 1.72
C LEU A 168 6.22 0.48 3.25
N PHE A 169 5.33 1.28 3.83
CA PHE A 169 5.24 1.52 5.27
C PHE A 169 4.99 0.25 6.10
N ALA A 170 4.07 -0.61 5.66
CA ALA A 170 3.73 -1.84 6.38
C ALA A 170 4.79 -2.95 6.29
N ASN A 171 5.97 -2.64 5.74
CA ASN A 171 7.01 -3.61 5.40
C ASN A 171 6.43 -4.88 4.76
N PRO A 172 5.80 -4.75 3.58
CA PRO A 172 5.11 -5.85 2.92
C PRO A 172 6.08 -6.96 2.49
N ASP A 173 5.63 -8.21 2.58
CA ASP A 173 6.33 -9.39 2.05
C ASP A 173 6.27 -9.44 0.52
N ILE A 174 5.16 -8.97 -0.05
CA ILE A 174 4.94 -8.88 -1.50
C ILE A 174 4.61 -7.43 -1.85
N LEU A 175 5.48 -6.81 -2.66
CA LEU A 175 5.28 -5.45 -3.15
C LEU A 175 4.95 -5.47 -4.65
N LEU A 176 3.78 -4.96 -4.99
CA LEU A 176 3.30 -4.82 -6.37
C LEU A 176 3.39 -3.37 -6.82
N LEU A 177 4.20 -3.13 -7.85
CA LEU A 177 4.50 -1.79 -8.36
C LEU A 177 4.08 -1.69 -9.84
N ASP A 178 3.02 -0.93 -10.13
CA ASP A 178 2.56 -0.68 -11.52
C ASP A 178 3.22 0.58 -12.08
N GLU A 179 4.20 0.41 -12.96
CA GLU A 179 4.97 1.50 -13.59
C GLU A 179 5.53 2.53 -12.57
N PRO A 180 6.24 2.08 -11.51
CA PRO A 180 6.56 2.91 -10.34
C PRO A 180 7.52 4.07 -10.63
N THR A 181 8.27 4.02 -11.74
CA THR A 181 9.24 5.05 -12.11
C THR A 181 8.62 6.19 -12.90
N ASN A 182 7.37 6.04 -13.39
CA ASN A 182 6.71 7.09 -14.12
C ASN A 182 6.47 8.30 -13.22
N ASN A 183 6.85 9.48 -13.69
CA ASN A 183 6.72 10.75 -12.96
C ASN A 183 7.61 10.86 -11.70
N LEU A 184 8.59 9.96 -11.51
CA LEU A 184 9.62 10.11 -10.48
C LEU A 184 10.88 10.81 -11.04
N ASP A 185 11.53 11.61 -10.19
CA ASP A 185 12.86 12.14 -10.52
C ASP A 185 13.95 11.08 -10.30
N ILE A 186 15.14 11.35 -10.84
CA ILE A 186 16.27 10.41 -10.77
C ILE A 186 16.71 10.09 -9.34
N ASN A 187 16.54 11.02 -8.40
CA ASN A 187 16.93 10.82 -7.00
C ASN A 187 15.95 9.87 -6.30
N THR A 188 14.65 10.05 -6.57
CA THR A 188 13.59 9.19 -6.02
C THR A 188 13.66 7.79 -6.61
N ILE A 189 13.99 7.65 -7.89
CA ILE A 189 14.22 6.35 -8.54
C ILE A 189 15.39 5.63 -7.86
N ARG A 190 16.52 6.30 -7.64
CA ARG A 190 17.68 5.71 -6.93
C ARG A 190 17.34 5.30 -5.50
N TRP A 191 16.63 6.17 -4.78
CA TRP A 191 16.14 5.83 -3.44
C TRP A 191 15.26 4.59 -3.45
N LEU A 192 14.36 4.47 -4.43
CA LEU A 192 13.50 3.29 -4.56
C LEU A 192 14.34 2.05 -4.87
N GLU A 193 15.30 2.12 -5.79
CA GLU A 193 16.21 1.02 -6.11
C GLU A 193 17.01 0.56 -4.87
N GLU A 194 17.58 1.50 -4.11
CA GLU A 194 18.32 1.21 -2.87
C GLU A 194 17.41 0.59 -1.80
N THR A 195 16.22 1.17 -1.59
CA THR A 195 15.23 0.67 -0.63
C THR A 195 14.78 -0.74 -0.98
N LEU A 196 14.56 -1.00 -2.27
CA LEU A 196 14.22 -2.31 -2.78
C LEU A 196 15.36 -3.29 -2.55
N ASN A 197 16.60 -2.93 -2.84
CA ASN A 197 17.79 -3.79 -2.73
C ASN A 197 18.17 -4.15 -1.29
N ASN A 198 17.82 -3.32 -0.31
CA ASN A 198 18.09 -3.55 1.11
C ASN A 198 17.05 -4.44 1.81
N ARG A 199 16.04 -4.93 1.07
CA ARG A 199 15.01 -5.86 1.54
C ARG A 199 15.32 -7.29 1.11
#